data_AF-A0A7S3Z020-F1
#
_entry.id   AF-A0A7S3Z020-F1
#
_cell.length_a   1.000
_cell.length_b   1.000
_cell.length_c   1.000
_cell.angle_alpha   90.00
_cell.angle_beta   90.00
_cell.angle_gamma   90.00
#
_symmetry.space_group_name_H-M   'P 1'
#
loop_
_entity.id
_entity.type
_entity.pdbx_description
1 polymer ?
#
loop_
_entity_poly.entity_id
_entity_poly.type
_entity_poly.pdbx_seq_one_letter_code
_entity_poly.pdbx_strand_id
1 'polypeptide(L)'
;MVFHGSFRQLEVCVKQLKKKFSINDLKDIRQEIALWRSMRHPNIVLFIGASYSKERGVQIVMEDMKGGDLLNRVKKTNGDGIHNQPCIPKSRTFQELFEGCQ
;
A
#
# COMPACT_ATOMS: atom_id res chain seq x y z
N MET A 1 5.50 7.08 8.12
CA MET A 1 6.43 5.94 8.24
C MET A 1 5.81 4.79 7.47
N VAL A 2 6.61 3.88 6.90
CA VAL A 2 6.11 2.67 6.24
C VAL A 2 6.63 1.48 7.02
N PHE A 3 5.75 0.53 7.31
CA PHE A 3 6.07 -0.71 8.02
C PHE A 3 5.67 -1.89 7.14
N HIS A 4 6.47 -2.95 7.12
CA HIS A 4 6.10 -4.21 6.50
C HIS A 4 5.42 -5.11 7.53
N GLY A 5 4.44 -5.91 7.11
CA GLY A 5 3.76 -6.84 7.99
C GLY A 5 2.93 -7.86 7.22
N SER A 6 2.14 -8.64 7.96
CA SER A 6 1.21 -9.62 7.39
C SER A 6 -0.21 -9.30 7.85
N PHE A 7 -1.17 -9.37 6.93
CA PHE A 7 -2.60 -9.24 7.22
C PHE A 7 -3.37 -10.32 6.46
N ARG A 8 -4.08 -11.19 7.19
CA ARG A 8 -4.82 -12.34 6.60
C ARG A 8 -3.95 -13.17 5.63
N GLN A 9 -2.73 -13.50 6.05
CA GLN A 9 -1.72 -14.26 5.26
C GLN A 9 -1.21 -13.53 3.99
N LEU A 10 -1.57 -12.26 3.80
CA LEU A 10 -1.03 -11.42 2.75
C LEU A 10 0.10 -10.55 3.30
N GLU A 11 1.21 -10.50 2.58
CA GLU A 11 2.30 -9.54 2.83
C GLU A 11 1.82 -8.13 2.47
N VAL A 12 1.90 -7.22 3.44
CA VAL A 12 1.37 -5.86 3.32
C VAL A 12 2.39 -4.80 3.75
N CYS A 13 2.23 -3.62 3.17
CA CYS A 13 2.86 -2.40 3.62
C CYS A 13 1.82 -1.54 4.37
N VAL A 14 2.18 -1.02 5.54
CA VAL A 14 1.37 -0.10 6.34
C VAL A 14 2.00 1.28 6.35
N LYS A 15 1.37 2.23 5.67
CA LYS A 15 1.77 3.65 5.68
C LYS A 15 1.06 4.38 6.80
N GLN A 16 1.81 4.75 7.84
CA GLN A 16 1.31 5.59 8.93
C GLN A 16 1.59 7.07 8.64
N LEU A 17 0.52 7.86 8.63
CA LEU A 17 0.59 9.31 8.45
C LEU A 17 0.99 9.95 9.78
N LYS A 18 2.02 10.80 9.77
CA LYS A 18 2.53 11.46 10.98
C LYS A 18 1.63 12.60 11.48
N LYS A 19 0.74 13.10 10.62
CA LYS A 19 -0.09 14.28 10.90
C LYS A 19 -1.26 13.90 11.81
N LYS A 20 -1.43 14.64 12.91
CA LYS A 20 -2.71 14.65 13.65
C LYS A 20 -3.78 15.25 12.73
N PHE A 21 -4.89 14.54 12.55
CA PHE A 21 -5.97 15.00 11.69
C PHE A 21 -7.05 15.71 12.50
N SER A 22 -7.64 16.76 11.93
CA SER A 22 -8.90 17.33 12.39
C SER A 22 -10.08 16.55 11.82
N ILE A 23 -11.30 16.86 12.28
CA ILE A 23 -12.53 16.29 11.71
C ILE A 23 -12.67 16.66 10.22
N ASN A 24 -12.23 17.86 9.83
CA ASN A 24 -12.27 18.29 8.44
C ASN A 24 -11.28 17.49 7.58
N ASP A 25 -10.04 17.28 8.08
CA ASP A 25 -9.05 16.44 7.39
C ASP A 25 -9.58 15.00 7.17
N LEU A 26 -10.39 14.46 8.08
CA LEU A 26 -10.98 13.12 7.91
C LEU A 26 -11.91 13.04 6.70
N LYS A 27 -12.61 14.12 6.34
CA LYS A 27 -13.49 14.12 5.17
C LYS A 27 -12.67 13.94 3.90
N ASP A 28 -11.59 14.70 3.77
CA ASP A 28 -10.71 14.66 2.60
C ASP A 28 -9.99 13.31 2.52
N ILE A 29 -9.47 12.82 3.65
CA ILE A 29 -8.84 11.50 3.74
C ILE A 29 -9.81 10.39 3.31
N ARG A 30 -11.09 10.46 3.72
CA ARG A 30 -12.10 9.47 3.32
C ARG A 30 -12.39 9.53 1.83
N GLN A 31 -12.39 10.71 1.22
CA GLN A 31 -12.55 10.87 -0.22
C GLN A 31 -11.36 10.29 -0.98
N GLU A 32 -10.12 10.58 -0.56
CA GLU A 32 -8.91 9.99 -1.14
C GLU A 32 -8.91 8.45 -1.03
N ILE A 33 -9.29 7.92 0.14
CA ILE A 33 -9.43 6.48 0.35
C ILE A 33 -10.51 5.89 -0.57
N ALA A 34 -11.64 6.55 -0.74
CA ALA A 34 -12.71 6.07 -1.61
C ALA A 34 -12.26 5.99 -3.08
N LEU A 35 -11.53 7.01 -3.55
CA LEU A 35 -10.93 7.01 -4.88
C LEU A 35 -9.88 5.89 -5.03
N TRP A 36 -8.98 5.73 -4.06
CA TRP A 36 -7.96 4.68 -4.14
C TRP A 36 -8.56 3.27 -4.09
N ARG A 37 -9.62 3.07 -3.29
CA ARG A 37 -10.35 1.79 -3.21
C ARG A 37 -10.96 1.36 -4.54
N SER A 38 -11.35 2.31 -5.40
CA SER A 38 -11.92 1.99 -6.72
C SER A 38 -10.87 1.74 -7.80
N MET A 39 -9.60 2.08 -7.56
CA MET A 39 -8.53 1.86 -8.53
C MET A 39 -8.05 0.40 -8.52
N ARG A 40 -8.52 -0.39 -9.49
CA ARG A 40 -8.08 -1.78 -9.72
C ARG A 40 -7.37 -1.90 -11.06
N HIS A 41 -6.05 -1.79 -11.03
CA HIS A 41 -5.22 -1.85 -12.22
C HIS A 41 -3.85 -2.44 -11.90
N PRO A 42 -3.26 -3.29 -12.78
CA PRO A 42 -1.96 -3.94 -12.52
C PRO A 42 -0.81 -2.96 -12.25
N ASN A 43 -0.89 -1.73 -12.78
CA ASN A 43 0.16 -0.71 -12.61
C ASN A 43 -0.15 0.32 -11.51
N ILE A 44 -1.24 0.14 -10.75
CA ILE A 44 -1.56 0.99 -9.59
C ILE A 44 -1.36 0.16 -8.33
N VAL A 45 -0.78 0.75 -7.28
CA VAL A 45 -0.60 0.08 -5.99
C VAL A 45 -1.95 -0.28 -5.40
N LEU A 46 -2.14 -1.54 -5.02
CA LEU A 46 -3.38 -2.06 -4.48
C LEU A 46 -3.65 -1.50 -3.08
N PHE A 47 -4.77 -0.81 -2.94
CA PHE A 47 -5.34 -0.50 -1.63
C PHE A 47 -6.02 -1.74 -1.03
N ILE A 48 -5.69 -2.04 0.24
CA ILE A 48 -6.28 -3.16 0.98
C ILE A 48 -7.24 -2.64 2.05
N GLY A 49 -6.82 -1.64 2.83
CA GLY A 49 -7.60 -1.13 3.94
C GLY A 49 -7.03 0.14 4.55
N ALA A 50 -7.77 0.73 5.48
CA ALA A 50 -7.29 1.85 6.27
C ALA A 50 -7.93 1.82 7.66
N SER A 51 -7.19 2.31 8.65
CA SER A 51 -7.68 2.54 10.01
C SER A 51 -7.33 3.96 10.44
N TYR A 52 -8.08 4.51 11.37
CA TYR A 52 -7.80 5.80 11.97
C TYR A 52 -8.10 5.75 13.47
N SER A 53 -7.19 6.31 14.27
CA SER A 53 -7.42 6.52 15.70
C SER A 53 -6.80 7.84 16.17
N LYS A 54 -7.31 8.39 17.27
CA LYS A 54 -6.76 9.63 17.84
C LYS A 54 -5.30 9.48 18.27
N GLU A 55 -4.92 8.30 18.72
CA GLU A 55 -3.56 8.01 19.23
C GLU A 55 -2.56 7.74 18.12
N ARG A 56 -2.96 6.98 17.09
CA ARG A 56 -2.04 6.49 16.05
C ARG A 56 -2.17 7.21 14.70
N GLY A 57 -3.11 8.16 14.59
CA GLY A 57 -3.37 8.85 13.34
C GLY A 57 -4.03 7.92 12.32
N VAL A 58 -3.84 8.24 11.03
CA VAL A 58 -4.32 7.42 9.91
C VAL A 58 -3.25 6.40 9.51
N GLN A 59 -3.68 5.17 9.29
CA GLN A 59 -2.85 4.08 8.80
C GLN A 59 -3.50 3.51 7.54
N ILE A 60 -2.72 3.36 6.49
CA ILE A 60 -3.18 2.80 5.20
C ILE A 60 -2.45 1.49 4.97
N VAL A 61 -3.22 0.44 4.68
CA VAL A 61 -2.74 -0.90 4.36
C VAL A 61 -2.81 -1.09 2.85
N MET A 62 -1.68 -1.48 2.26
CA MET A 62 -1.49 -1.66 0.82
C MET A 62 -0.67 -2.92 0.55
N GLU A 63 -0.65 -3.38 -0.70
CA GLU A 63 0.24 -4.48 -1.10
C GLU A 63 1.71 -4.15 -0.78
N ASP A 64 2.47 -5.18 -0.44
CA ASP A 64 3.90 -5.03 -0.25
C ASP A 64 4.67 -5.08 -1.59
N MET A 65 5.46 -4.05 -1.85
CA MET A 65 6.21 -3.89 -3.10
C MET A 65 7.66 -4.33 -2.90
N LYS A 66 7.95 -5.62 -3.09
CA LYS A 66 9.28 -6.21 -2.83
C LYS A 66 10.43 -5.55 -3.63
N GLY A 67 10.13 -4.93 -4.77
CA GLY A 67 11.10 -4.20 -5.61
C GLY A 67 11.50 -2.82 -5.09
N GLY A 68 10.87 -2.33 -4.02
CA GLY A 68 11.12 -1.01 -3.45
C GLY A 68 10.67 0.15 -4.36
N ASP A 69 11.18 1.35 -4.10
CA ASP A 69 10.89 2.53 -4.90
C ASP A 69 11.81 2.65 -6.12
N LEU A 70 11.22 3.11 -7.24
CA LEU A 70 11.92 3.25 -8.51
C LEU A 70 13.09 4.23 -8.43
N LEU A 71 12.93 5.33 -7.69
CA LEU A 71 13.96 6.38 -7.59
C LEU A 71 15.25 5.84 -6.98
N ASN A 72 15.15 5.12 -5.86
CA ASN A 72 16.30 4.49 -5.23
C ASN A 72 16.89 3.40 -6.11
N ARG A 73 16.06 2.68 -6.88
CA ARG A 73 16.56 1.68 -7.83
C ARG A 73 17.37 2.31 -8.96
N VAL A 74 16.89 3.40 -9.55
CA VAL A 74 17.59 4.15 -10.62
C VAL A 74 18.85 4.85 -10.11
N LYS A 75 18.87 5.32 -8.87
CA LYS A 75 20.10 5.92 -8.29
C LYS A 75 21.21 4.91 -8.08
N LYS A 76 20.88 3.65 -7.78
CA LYS A 76 21.86 2.56 -7.57
C LYS A 76 22.53 2.09 -8.87
N THR A 77 21.88 2.29 -10.02
CA THR A 77 22.39 1.84 -11.33
C THR A 77 23.55 2.67 -11.89
N ASN A 78 24.14 3.60 -11.11
CA ASN A 78 25.41 4.26 -11.46
C ASN A 78 26.66 3.40 -11.16
N GLY A 79 26.51 2.14 -10.74
CA GLY A 79 27.65 1.26 -10.40
C GLY A 79 27.42 -0.25 -10.57
N ASP A 80 26.20 -0.76 -10.40
CA ASP A 80 25.92 -2.20 -10.54
C ASP A 80 24.69 -2.43 -11.43
N GLY A 81 24.80 -3.43 -12.32
CA GLY A 81 23.82 -3.73 -13.36
C GLY A 81 22.40 -3.93 -12.83
N ILE A 82 21.40 -3.65 -13.69
CA ILE A 82 19.98 -3.83 -13.40
C ILE A 82 19.75 -5.30 -13.00
N HIS A 83 19.62 -5.56 -11.71
CA HIS A 83 19.15 -6.86 -11.26
C HIS A 83 17.68 -6.98 -11.70
N ASN A 84 17.44 -7.83 -12.69
CA ASN A 84 16.10 -8.17 -13.16
C ASN A 84 15.40 -8.99 -12.07
N GLN A 85 14.95 -8.34 -11.00
CA GLN A 85 13.92 -8.93 -10.17
C GLN A 85 12.64 -8.98 -11.01
N PRO A 86 12.11 -10.19 -11.31
CA PRO A 86 10.88 -10.30 -12.06
C PRO A 86 9.78 -9.55 -11.30
N CYS A 87 9.01 -8.74 -12.02
CA CYS A 87 7.77 -8.20 -11.50
C CYS A 87 6.88 -9.39 -11.13
N ILE A 88 6.71 -9.64 -9.83
CA ILE A 88 5.76 -10.65 -9.36
C ILE A 88 4.39 -10.19 -9.89
N PRO A 89 3.73 -10.98 -10.75
CA PRO A 89 2.41 -10.60 -11.25
C PRO A 89 1.48 -10.32 -10.07
N LYS A 90 0.71 -9.24 -10.13
CA LYS A 90 -0.32 -8.89 -9.13
C LYS A 90 -1.53 -9.82 -9.23
N SER A 91 -1.31 -11.11 -9.34
CA SER A 91 -2.29 -12.14 -9.72
C SER A 91 -3.20 -12.58 -8.58
N ARG A 92 -3.48 -11.70 -7.61
CA ARG A 92 -4.60 -11.91 -6.68
C ARG A 92 -5.54 -10.73 -6.81
N THR A 93 -6.67 -10.97 -7.46
CA THR A 93 -7.77 -10.03 -7.50
C THR A 93 -8.29 -9.82 -6.07
N PHE A 94 -8.88 -8.64 -5.81
CA PHE A 94 -9.47 -8.37 -4.50
C PHE A 94 -10.57 -9.37 -4.11
N GLN A 95 -11.22 -10.02 -5.08
CA GLN A 95 -12.19 -11.09 -4.81
C GLN A 95 -11.53 -12.34 -4.23
N GLU A 96 -10.45 -12.82 -4.84
CA GLU A 96 -9.72 -14.02 -4.35
C GLU A 96 -9.07 -13.80 -2.97
N LEU A 97 -8.78 -12.56 -2.58
CA LEU A 97 -8.23 -12.22 -1.27
C LEU A 97 -9.27 -12.25 -0.12
N PHE A 98 -10.57 -12.23 -0.45
CA PHE A 98 -11.65 -12.10 0.55
C PHE A 98 -12.78 -13.14 0.41
N GLU A 99 -12.79 -13.99 -0.62
CA GLU A 99 -13.79 -15.05 -0.85
C GLU A 99 -13.70 -16.27 0.11
N GLY A 100 -12.79 -16.25 1.09
CA GLY A 100 -12.64 -17.33 2.09
C GLY A 100 -13.13 -17.00 3.51
N CYS A 101 -13.75 -15.85 3.76
CA CYS A 101 -14.26 -15.49 5.09
C CYS A 101 -15.80 -15.58 5.14
N GLN A 102 -16.30 -16.73 5.62
CA GLN A 102 -17.56 -16.77 6.39
C GLN A 102 -17.30 -16.28 7.81
#